data_AF-A0A2W1N4Z0-F1
#
_entry.id   AF-A0A2W1N4Z0-F1
#
_cell.length_a   1.000
_cell.length_b   1.000
_cell.length_c   1.000
_cell.angle_alpha   90.00
_cell.angle_beta   90.00
_cell.angle_gamma   90.00
#
_symmetry.space_group_name_H-M   'P 1'
#
loop_
_entity.id
_entity.type
_entity.pdbx_description
1 polymer ?
#
loop_
_entity_poly.entity_id
_entity_poly.type
_entity_poly.pdbx_seq_one_letter_code
_entity_poly.pdbx_strand_id
1 'polypeptide(L)' 'MLRIQNPNMLINIIALQDAQSSTAIENIFITQYELYKALSDSLKEQEANPSTKEVLRCREGFMGRI' A
#
# COMPACT_ATOMS: atom_id res chain seq x y z
N MET A 1 19.86 -2.45 -22.30
CA MET A 1 19.48 -1.54 -21.20
C MET A 1 18.05 -1.86 -20.80
N LEU A 2 17.83 -2.47 -19.64
CA LEU A 2 16.48 -2.75 -19.13
C LEU A 2 15.82 -1.41 -18.79
N ARG A 3 14.81 -1.01 -19.57
CA ARG A 3 13.94 0.11 -19.24
C ARG A 3 12.75 -0.43 -18.48
N ILE A 4 12.49 0.11 -17.29
CA ILE A 4 11.24 -0.11 -16.58
C ILE A 4 10.13 0.55 -17.40
N GLN A 5 9.13 -0.25 -17.80
CA GLN A 5 8.05 0.21 -18.66
C GLN A 5 7.11 1.19 -17.95
N ASN A 6 6.92 1.03 -16.63
CA ASN A 6 6.06 1.90 -15.82
C ASN A 6 6.71 2.18 -14.45
N PRO A 7 7.56 3.22 -14.35
CA PRO A 7 8.24 3.56 -13.10
C PRO A 7 7.27 3.95 -11.98
N ASN A 8 6.12 4.55 -12.31
CA ASN A 8 5.11 4.92 -11.31
C ASN A 8 4.48 3.68 -10.66
N MET A 9 4.20 2.63 -11.45
CA MET A 9 3.72 1.35 -10.90
C MET A 9 4.76 0.74 -9.95
N LEU A 10 6.05 0.81 -10.31
CA LEU A 10 7.12 0.30 -9.44
C LEU A 10 7.18 1.06 -8.11
N ILE A 11 7.14 2.39 -8.15
CA ILE A 11 7.12 3.23 -6.94
C ILE A 11 5.91 2.89 -6.07
N ASN A 12 4.73 2.74 -6.67
CA ASN A 12 3.52 2.37 -5.94
C ASN A 12 3.64 1.02 -5.23
N ILE A 13 4.23 0.02 -5.89
CA ILE A 13 4.44 -1.31 -5.31
C ILE A 13 5.44 -1.26 -4.16
N ILE A 14 6.56 -0.56 -4.33
CA ILE A 14 7.59 -0.42 -3.28
C ILE A 14 7.01 0.27 -2.05
N ALA A 15 6.32 1.39 -2.24
CA ALA A 15 5.69 2.13 -1.15
C ALA A 15 4.65 1.27 -0.40
N LEU A 16 3.88 0.45 -1.12
CA LEU A 16 2.90 -0.45 -0.50
C LEU A 16 3.57 -1.57 0.30
N GLN A 17 4.66 -2.14 -0.20
CA GLN A 17 5.44 -3.16 0.52
C GLN A 17 6.13 -2.61 1.76
N ASP A 18 6.69 -1.41 1.67
CA ASP A 18 7.32 -0.72 2.79
C ASP A 18 6.30 -0.42 3.90
N ALA A 19 5.12 0.09 3.51
CA ALA A 19 4.01 0.35 4.44
C ALA A 19 3.50 -0.93 5.11
N GLN A 20 3.34 -2.03 4.36
CA GLN A 20 2.92 -3.31 4.94
C GLN A 20 3.98 -3.86 5.91
N SER A 21 5.26 -3.75 5.57
CA SER A 21 6.37 -4.22 6.42
C SER A 21 6.47 -3.38 7.69
N SER A 22 6.29 -2.06 7.57
CA SER A 22 6.31 -1.10 8.68
C SER A 22 5.11 -1.24 9.61
N THR A 23 3.97 -1.69 9.13
CA THR A 23 2.78 -1.92 9.98
C THR A 23 2.78 -3.33 10.59
N ALA A 24 3.42 -4.30 9.94
CA ALA A 24 3.62 -5.63 10.50
C ALA A 24 4.46 -5.61 11.78
N ILE A 25 5.46 -4.71 11.89
CA ILE A 25 6.22 -4.53 13.15
C ILE A 25 5.37 -3.95 14.28
N GLU A 26 4.25 -3.28 13.96
CA GLU A 26 3.27 -2.73 14.91
C GLU A 26 2.13 -3.72 15.20
N ASN A 27 2.28 -4.99 14.82
CA ASN A 27 1.29 -6.06 15.01
C ASN A 27 0.00 -5.84 14.20
N ILE A 28 0.10 -5.18 13.04
CA ILE A 28 -0.98 -5.02 12.06
C ILE A 28 -0.69 -5.94 10.87
N PHE A 29 -1.45 -7.02 10.75
CA PHE A 29 -1.30 -8.00 9.67
C PHE A 29 -2.44 -7.89 8.67
N ILE A 30 -2.11 -7.69 7.40
CA ILE A 30 -3.06 -7.58 6.30
C ILE A 30 -2.56 -8.41 5.12
N THR A 31 -3.49 -9.09 4.43
CA THR A 31 -3.15 -9.85 3.24
C THR A 31 -2.95 -8.95 2.02
N GLN A 32 -2.11 -9.39 1.08
CA GLN A 32 -1.93 -8.71 -0.21
C GLN A 32 -3.27 -8.57 -0.95
N TYR A 33 -4.12 -9.59 -0.90
CA TYR A 33 -5.45 -9.56 -1.50
C TYR A 33 -6.30 -8.42 -0.95
N GLU A 34 -6.33 -8.23 0.38
CA GLU A 34 -7.06 -7.13 1.01
C GLU A 34 -6.50 -5.75 0.61
N LEU A 35 -5.18 -5.60 0.51
CA LEU A 35 -4.55 -4.36 0.05
C LEU A 35 -4.90 -4.04 -1.40
N TYR A 36 -4.76 -5.02 -2.30
CA TYR A 36 -5.12 -4.83 -3.70
C TYR A 36 -6.61 -4.59 -3.89
N LYS A 37 -7.45 -5.21 -3.08
CA LYS A 37 -8.90 -4.99 -3.09
C LYS A 37 -9.26 -3.58 -2.60
N ALA A 38 -8.53 -3.04 -1.62
CA ALA A 38 -8.74 -1.68 -1.13
C ALA A 38 -8.13 -0.60 -2.04
N LEU A 39 -7.18 -0.99 -2.89
CA LEU A 39 -6.57 -0.16 -3.92
C LEU A 39 -7.35 -0.12 -5.24
N SER A 40 -8.20 -1.10 -5.48
CA SER A 40 -9.05 -1.10 -6.67
C SER A 40 -10.26 -0.20 -6.46
N ASP A 41 -10.77 0.39 -7.54
CA ASP A 41 -12.00 1.21 -7.53
C ASP A 41 -13.25 0.45 -7.03
N SER A 42 -13.12 -0.85 -6.74
CA SER A 42 -14.19 -1.74 -6.28
C SER A 42 -14.47 -1.62 -4.77
N LEU A 43 -13.54 -1.08 -3.98
CA LEU A 43 -13.79 -0.75 -2.58
C LEU A 43 -13.40 0.70 -2.34
N LYS A 44 -14.32 1.48 -1.76
CA LYS A 44 -13.94 2.77 -1.20
C LYS A 44 -13.07 2.51 0.01
N GLU A 45 -11.95 3.22 0.14
CA GLU A 45 -11.09 3.17 1.33
C GLU A 45 -11.88 3.31 2.64
N GLN A 46 -12.98 4.06 2.62
CA GLN A 46 -13.92 4.23 3.73
C GLN A 46 -14.54 2.90 4.22
N GLU A 47 -14.71 1.93 3.33
CA GLU A 47 -15.25 0.58 3.60
C GLU A 47 -14.16 -0.42 3.98
N ALA A 48 -12.87 -0.05 3.85
CA ALA A 48 -11.78 -0.90 4.27
C ALA A 48 -11.73 -1.05 5.81
N ASN A 49 -11.28 -2.22 6.26
CA ASN A 49 -11.10 -2.47 7.69
C ASN A 49 -10.00 -1.54 8.29
N PRO A 50 -10.01 -1.31 9.61
CA PRO A 50 -9.07 -0.37 10.25
C PRO A 50 -7.60 -0.70 9.98
N SER A 51 -7.24 -1.98 10.00
CA SER A 51 -5.89 -2.45 9.70
C SER A 51 -5.46 -2.11 8.28
N THR A 52 -6.34 -2.25 7.29
CA THR A 52 -6.07 -1.88 5.90
C THR A 52 -5.89 -0.38 5.77
N LYS A 53 -6.70 0.43 6.46
CA LYS A 53 -6.57 1.90 6.47
C LYS A 53 -5.22 2.36 7.03
N GLU A 54 -4.72 1.72 8.08
CA GLU A 54 -3.39 2.07 8.62
C GLU A 54 -2.26 1.78 7.62
N VAL A 55 -2.33 0.66 6.89
CA VAL A 55 -1.35 0.36 5.83
C VAL A 55 -1.43 1.40 4.70
N LEU A 56 -2.64 1.78 4.27
CA LEU A 56 -2.83 2.79 3.23
C LEU A 56 -2.31 4.16 3.66
N ARG A 57 -2.57 4.57 4.91
CA ARG A 57 -2.07 5.83 5.47
C ARG A 57 -0.55 5.84 5.59
N CYS A 58 0.05 4.73 6.02
CA CYS A 58 1.51 4.60 6.07
C CYS A 58 2.13 4.75 4.67
N ARG A 59 1.52 4.14 3.64
CA ARG A 59 1.94 4.30 2.24
C ARG A 59 1.85 5.75 1.78
N GLU A 60 0.75 6.45 2.07
CA GLU A 60 0.60 7.87 1.72
C GLU A 60 1.65 8.74 2.43
N GLY A 61 1.93 8.46 3.70
CA GLY A 61 3.01 9.11 4.44
C GLY A 61 4.38 8.91 3.81
N PHE A 62 4.68 7.71 3.32
CA PHE A 62 5.92 7.43 2.57
C PHE A 62 5.95 8.19 1.24
N MET A 63 4.86 8.15 0.47
CA MET A 63 4.77 8.83 -0.83
C MET A 63 4.84 10.35 -0.71
N GLY A 64 4.31 10.94 0.36
CA GLY A 64 4.42 12.38 0.60
C GLY A 64 5.83 12.85 1.01
N ARG A 65 6.77 11.92 1.23
CA ARG A 65 8.16 12.20 1.65
C ARG A 65 9.18 12.07 0.51
N ILE A 66 8.75 11.56 -0.65
CA ILE A 66 9.56 11.42 -1.88
C ILE A 66 9.14 12.45 -2.92
#